data_AF-A0A0N1D8A9-F1
#
_entry.id   AF-A0A0N1D8A9-F1
#
_cell.length_a   1.000
_cell.length_b   1.000
_cell.length_c   1.000
_cell.angle_alpha   90.00
_cell.angle_beta   90.00
_cell.angle_gamma   90.00
#
_symmetry.space_group_name_H-M   'P 1'
#
loop_
_entity.id
_entity.type
_entity.pdbx_description
1 polymer ?
#
loop_
_entity_poly.entity_id
_entity_poly.type
_entity_poly.pdbx_seq_one_letter_code
_entity_poly.pdbx_strand_id
1 'polypeptide(L)'
;MKSSLALILLLLGGLSLAAHALPLSPSESAGKRLYREGLSGSGEPIMARVGAADMLLPASSLPCANCHGADGLGRPEGGVRPPDLNWARLTSQYGQQQINGRSYPAYTEGTLARAIQEGRDSGNNRLDPAMPRFVLSMNDQRNLTAYLKRLADDRDPGLTPDSLHLGTLLPSQGPLAEEGATVAAGLDGSVARINQAGGIHGRQLRLTILDPGPDRASADRALARLIEQEQVFALIAPLAPALDSDLAARLGQAGIPLIGPLSLLGPAQSSRQIFEPLPGLREQLLALADYAAARLRALQGPTLITYPDEPSQRLAAQNLGQYLQDHAWQKVTLQVYDSVQDALPLGSRSVFYLGSGGGFSRLAERLQSAGQVPYLFAASNQVAGDLFQVPSGFSRRVFLAYPFVPSDWTLAGRLALTQLREHQGLGGEHAVLQVGAFSSMLLLSEGMKQAGRDASREKLISALEGLHDFDTGLTPLISFGPGRRLGLSGAHIVTVDLPDQRFYLVAPYKPIAATP
;
A
#
# COMPACT_ATOMS: atom_id res chain seq x y z
N MET A 1 39.28 -35.95 -49.63
CA MET A 1 39.45 -36.02 -48.16
C MET A 1 39.16 -34.65 -47.58
N LYS A 2 38.12 -34.58 -46.73
CA LYS A 2 37.85 -33.65 -45.60
C LYS A 2 38.06 -32.13 -45.84
N SER A 3 37.04 -31.33 -46.14
CA SER A 3 35.94 -30.83 -45.29
C SER A 3 36.34 -29.70 -44.32
N SER A 4 36.04 -28.46 -44.71
CA SER A 4 35.95 -27.29 -43.83
C SER A 4 34.63 -26.58 -44.13
N LEU A 5 33.59 -26.87 -43.35
CA LEU A 5 32.36 -26.06 -43.29
C LEU A 5 32.49 -25.11 -42.10
N ALA A 6 32.57 -23.81 -42.37
CA ALA A 6 32.41 -22.77 -41.39
C ALA A 6 30.90 -22.54 -41.17
N LEU A 7 30.40 -22.87 -39.99
CA LEU A 7 29.04 -22.58 -39.56
C LEU A 7 29.06 -21.27 -38.76
N ILE A 8 28.69 -20.17 -39.40
CA ILE A 8 28.41 -18.89 -38.72
C ILE A 8 27.02 -19.04 -38.08
N LEU A 9 26.99 -19.19 -36.75
CA LEU A 9 25.75 -19.15 -35.97
C LEU A 9 25.29 -17.69 -35.86
N LEU A 10 24.24 -17.33 -36.59
CA LEU A 10 23.50 -16.09 -36.42
C LEU A 10 22.75 -16.13 -35.07
N LEU A 11 23.26 -15.37 -34.10
CA LEU A 11 22.54 -15.01 -32.88
C LEU A 11 21.36 -14.08 -33.25
N LEU A 12 20.20 -14.67 -33.49
CA LEU A 12 18.91 -13.97 -33.45
C LEU A 12 18.61 -13.65 -31.99
N GLY A 13 19.07 -12.48 -31.53
CA GLY A 13 18.60 -11.87 -30.29
C GLY A 13 17.10 -11.61 -30.40
N GLY A 14 16.32 -12.35 -29.62
CA GLY A 14 14.89 -12.11 -29.47
C GLY A 14 14.67 -10.75 -28.81
N LEU A 15 14.37 -9.75 -29.62
CA LEU A 15 13.71 -8.53 -29.16
C LEU A 15 12.34 -8.94 -28.63
N SER A 16 12.25 -9.07 -27.30
CA SER A 16 10.97 -9.14 -26.60
C SER A 16 10.29 -7.79 -26.79
N LEU A 17 9.46 -7.69 -27.82
CA LEU A 17 8.49 -6.61 -27.99
C LEU A 17 7.50 -6.74 -26.83
N ALA A 18 7.84 -6.16 -25.69
CA ALA A 18 6.87 -5.87 -24.65
C ALA A 18 5.77 -5.03 -25.31
N ALA A 19 4.58 -5.61 -25.44
CA ALA A 19 3.38 -4.91 -25.90
C ALA A 19 3.02 -3.88 -24.82
N HIS A 20 3.67 -2.72 -24.89
CA HIS A 20 3.25 -1.55 -24.12
C HIS A 20 1.87 -1.16 -24.64
N ALA A 21 0.92 -0.93 -23.74
CA ALA A 21 -0.35 -0.31 -24.12
C ALA A 21 -0.01 0.99 -24.87
N LEU A 22 -0.54 1.16 -26.08
CA LEU A 22 -0.26 2.34 -26.89
C LEU A 22 -0.64 3.59 -26.08
N PRO A 23 0.26 4.58 -25.94
CA PRO A 23 -0.03 5.78 -25.19
C PRO A 23 -1.23 6.50 -25.82
N LEU A 24 -2.11 7.03 -24.98
CA LEU A 24 -3.25 7.81 -25.44
C LEU A 24 -2.75 9.05 -26.19
N SER A 25 -3.36 9.34 -27.34
CA SER A 25 -3.18 10.60 -28.05
C SER A 25 -3.58 11.80 -27.16
N PRO A 26 -3.18 13.04 -27.50
CA PRO A 26 -3.57 14.21 -26.73
C PRO A 26 -5.10 14.37 -26.59
N SER A 27 -5.86 14.01 -27.63
CA SER A 27 -7.33 14.07 -27.62
C SER A 27 -7.93 13.00 -26.71
N GLU A 28 -7.42 11.76 -26.77
CA GLU A 28 -7.86 10.68 -25.88
C GLU A 28 -7.48 10.95 -24.43
N SER A 29 -6.30 11.52 -24.17
CA SER A 29 -5.86 11.91 -22.83
C SER A 29 -6.74 13.03 -22.24
N ALA A 30 -7.09 14.04 -23.05
CA ALA A 30 -8.05 15.07 -22.65
C ALA A 30 -9.45 14.48 -22.40
N GLY A 31 -9.89 13.54 -23.25
CA GLY A 31 -11.16 12.83 -23.08
C GLY A 31 -11.21 11.97 -21.82
N LYS A 32 -10.10 11.30 -21.48
CA LYS A 32 -9.94 10.52 -20.24
C LYS A 32 -10.09 11.39 -19.01
N ARG A 33 -9.44 12.55 -19.00
CA ARG A 33 -9.55 13.53 -17.90
C ARG A 33 -10.99 14.00 -17.74
N LEU A 34 -11.67 14.32 -18.84
CA LEU A 34 -13.09 14.70 -18.81
C LEU A 34 -13.96 13.57 -18.25
N TYR A 35 -13.76 12.35 -18.74
CA TYR A 35 -14.52 11.18 -18.30
C TYR A 35 -14.33 10.85 -16.81
N ARG A 36 -13.08 10.91 -16.32
CA ARG A 36 -12.72 10.48 -14.96
C ARG A 36 -12.82 11.58 -13.91
N GLU A 37 -12.58 12.83 -14.30
CA GLU A 37 -12.42 13.96 -13.38
C GLU A 37 -13.38 15.12 -13.69
N GLY A 38 -14.14 15.07 -14.79
CA GLY A 38 -15.07 16.14 -15.15
C GLY A 38 -14.37 17.45 -15.55
N LEU A 39 -13.10 17.38 -15.99
CA LEU A 39 -12.30 18.52 -16.40
C LEU A 39 -12.12 18.56 -17.91
N SER A 40 -12.20 19.76 -18.49
CA SER A 40 -11.93 20.01 -19.91
C SER A 40 -10.44 19.81 -20.26
N GLY A 41 -10.12 19.91 -21.55
CA GLY A 41 -8.73 19.84 -22.03
C GLY A 41 -7.79 20.91 -21.44
N SER A 42 -8.33 22.04 -20.95
CA SER A 42 -7.55 23.08 -20.26
C SER A 42 -7.43 22.86 -18.75
N GLY A 43 -8.06 21.83 -18.19
CA GLY A 43 -8.08 21.55 -16.75
C GLY A 43 -9.22 22.23 -15.98
N GLU A 44 -10.01 23.08 -16.63
CA GLU A 44 -11.16 23.73 -16.00
C GLU A 44 -12.36 22.76 -15.91
N PRO A 45 -13.13 22.74 -14.81
CA PRO A 45 -14.33 21.92 -14.69
C PRO A 45 -15.36 22.26 -15.77
N ILE A 46 -15.89 21.25 -16.45
CA ILE A 46 -17.08 21.43 -17.29
C ILE A 46 -18.32 21.46 -16.40
N MET A 47 -19.44 22.00 -16.90
CA MET A 47 -20.70 22.03 -16.16
C MET A 47 -21.61 20.88 -16.59
N ALA A 48 -22.41 20.37 -15.67
CA ALA A 48 -23.44 19.38 -15.94
C ALA A 48 -24.78 19.81 -15.32
N ARG A 49 -25.88 19.51 -16.00
CA ARG A 49 -27.24 19.68 -15.49
C ARG A 49 -27.71 18.37 -14.89
N VAL A 50 -28.22 18.42 -13.66
CA VAL A 50 -28.56 17.22 -12.87
C VAL A 50 -29.99 17.29 -12.35
N GLY A 51 -30.67 16.14 -12.39
CA GLY A 51 -32.01 15.96 -11.85
C GLY A 51 -33.10 16.64 -12.67
N ALA A 52 -34.34 16.51 -12.22
CA ALA A 52 -35.51 17.04 -12.93
C ALA A 52 -35.56 18.58 -12.99
N ALA A 53 -34.82 19.26 -12.11
CA ALA A 53 -34.74 20.71 -12.04
C ALA A 53 -33.57 21.31 -12.87
N ASP A 54 -32.81 20.49 -13.60
CA ASP A 54 -31.63 20.91 -14.38
C ASP A 54 -30.63 21.76 -13.57
N MET A 55 -30.39 21.37 -12.31
CA MET A 55 -29.44 22.08 -11.45
C MET A 55 -28.04 22.02 -12.06
N LEU A 56 -27.41 23.18 -12.24
CA LEU A 56 -26.09 23.28 -12.83
C LEU A 56 -25.02 23.06 -11.77
N LEU A 57 -24.19 22.05 -11.95
CA LEU A 57 -23.10 21.66 -11.05
C LEU A 57 -21.81 21.42 -11.82
N PRO A 58 -20.63 21.69 -11.22
CA PRO A 58 -19.37 21.27 -11.81
C PRO A 58 -19.32 19.75 -11.97
N ALA A 59 -18.93 19.27 -13.15
CA ALA A 59 -18.80 17.85 -13.44
C ALA A 59 -17.70 17.18 -12.61
N SER A 60 -16.76 17.93 -12.03
CA SER A 60 -15.78 17.39 -11.10
C SER A 60 -16.38 16.78 -9.83
N SER A 61 -17.60 17.17 -9.47
CA SER A 61 -18.34 16.55 -8.36
C SER A 61 -19.13 15.30 -8.79
N LEU A 62 -19.31 15.08 -10.10
CA LEU A 62 -20.09 13.98 -10.67
C LEU A 62 -19.57 13.57 -12.07
N PRO A 63 -18.31 13.14 -12.19
CA PRO A 63 -17.75 12.72 -13.47
C PRO A 63 -18.43 11.45 -13.99
N CYS A 64 -18.33 11.21 -15.30
CA CYS A 64 -18.95 10.04 -15.95
C CYS A 64 -18.54 8.71 -15.29
N ALA A 65 -17.26 8.61 -14.88
CA ALA A 65 -16.70 7.43 -14.24
C ALA A 65 -17.37 7.05 -12.91
N ASN A 66 -18.05 7.97 -12.21
CA ASN A 66 -18.73 7.64 -10.95
C ASN A 66 -19.88 6.64 -11.17
N CYS A 67 -20.63 6.80 -12.27
CA CYS A 67 -21.73 5.90 -12.61
C CYS A 67 -21.29 4.78 -13.55
N HIS A 68 -20.42 5.09 -14.51
CA HIS A 68 -20.02 4.13 -15.54
C HIS A 68 -18.79 3.30 -15.17
N GLY A 69 -18.08 3.64 -14.08
CA GLY A 69 -16.82 3.01 -13.68
C GLY A 69 -15.64 3.46 -14.55
N ALA A 70 -14.41 3.30 -14.07
CA ALA A 70 -13.22 3.60 -14.89
C ALA A 70 -13.12 2.70 -16.15
N ASP A 71 -13.74 1.51 -16.11
CA ASP A 71 -13.81 0.53 -17.20
C ASP A 71 -15.00 0.71 -18.15
N GLY A 72 -15.92 1.64 -17.85
CA GLY A 72 -17.09 1.91 -18.67
C GLY A 72 -18.22 0.89 -18.58
N LEU A 73 -18.13 -0.13 -17.73
CA LEU A 73 -19.11 -1.23 -17.71
C LEU A 73 -20.44 -0.89 -17.04
N GLY A 74 -20.52 0.27 -16.37
CA GLY A 74 -21.68 0.62 -15.54
C GLY A 74 -21.59 0.04 -14.13
N ARG A 75 -22.01 0.83 -13.14
CA ARG A 75 -22.14 0.42 -11.74
C ARG A 75 -23.59 0.65 -11.30
N PRO A 76 -24.39 -0.41 -11.15
CA PRO A 76 -25.77 -0.28 -10.67
C PRO A 76 -25.81 0.24 -9.23
N GLU A 77 -26.58 1.30 -8.99
CA GLU A 77 -26.76 1.88 -7.65
C GLU A 77 -28.14 2.55 -7.54
N GLY A 78 -28.80 2.42 -6.39
CA GLY A 78 -30.03 3.18 -6.10
C GLY A 78 -31.18 2.98 -7.10
N GLY A 79 -31.23 1.83 -7.79
CA GLY A 79 -32.20 1.55 -8.86
C GLY A 79 -31.80 2.04 -10.25
N VAL A 80 -30.72 2.82 -10.37
CA VAL A 80 -30.12 3.24 -11.64
C VAL A 80 -29.20 2.14 -12.15
N ARG A 81 -29.27 1.84 -13.45
CA ARG A 81 -28.38 0.88 -14.13
C ARG A 81 -27.70 1.56 -15.31
N PRO A 82 -26.55 2.21 -15.10
CA PRO A 82 -25.78 2.82 -16.18
C PRO A 82 -25.39 1.76 -17.23
N PRO A 83 -25.55 2.03 -18.53
CA PRO A 83 -25.16 1.08 -19.57
C PRO A 83 -23.65 0.95 -19.72
N ASP A 84 -23.24 -0.17 -20.33
CA ASP A 84 -21.89 -0.40 -20.82
C ASP A 84 -21.55 0.58 -21.95
N LEU A 85 -20.44 1.30 -21.80
CA LEU A 85 -19.95 2.33 -22.71
C LEU A 85 -18.91 1.82 -23.72
N ASN A 86 -18.67 0.51 -23.79
CA ASN A 86 -17.78 -0.07 -24.79
C ASN A 86 -18.24 0.34 -26.19
N TRP A 87 -17.37 1.04 -26.92
CA TRP A 87 -17.68 1.59 -28.23
C TRP A 87 -18.12 0.52 -29.24
N ALA A 88 -17.49 -0.65 -29.24
CA ALA A 88 -17.86 -1.74 -30.14
C ALA A 88 -19.30 -2.24 -29.86
N ARG A 89 -19.75 -2.19 -28.60
CA ARG A 89 -21.14 -2.48 -28.23
C ARG A 89 -22.08 -1.36 -28.60
N LEU A 90 -21.74 -0.11 -28.27
CA LEU A 90 -22.58 1.07 -28.57
C LEU A 90 -22.85 1.22 -30.08
N THR A 91 -21.86 0.89 -30.92
CA THR A 91 -21.94 1.03 -32.38
C THR A 91 -22.36 -0.25 -33.10
N SER A 92 -22.58 -1.34 -32.36
CA SER A 92 -23.03 -2.61 -32.94
C SER A 92 -24.44 -2.49 -33.51
N GLN A 93 -24.63 -2.97 -34.73
CA GLN A 93 -25.96 -3.22 -35.30
C GLN A 93 -26.52 -4.60 -34.90
N TYR A 94 -25.67 -5.47 -34.37
CA TYR A 94 -26.06 -6.80 -33.89
C TYR A 94 -26.87 -6.67 -32.62
N GLY A 95 -28.11 -7.17 -32.66
CA GLY A 95 -29.07 -7.07 -31.56
C GLY A 95 -29.80 -5.74 -31.50
N GLN A 96 -30.28 -5.19 -32.64
CA GLN A 96 -31.28 -4.11 -32.63
C GLN A 96 -32.43 -4.50 -31.68
N GLN A 97 -32.34 -3.97 -30.46
CA GLN A 97 -33.17 -4.41 -29.36
C GLN A 97 -34.43 -3.58 -29.43
N GLN A 98 -35.54 -4.20 -29.86
CA GLN A 98 -36.86 -3.69 -29.54
C GLN A 98 -37.18 -4.17 -28.12
N ILE A 99 -36.88 -3.35 -27.12
CA ILE A 99 -37.25 -3.63 -25.73
C ILE A 99 -38.45 -2.76 -25.39
N ASN A 100 -39.55 -3.39 -24.95
CA ASN A 100 -40.79 -2.70 -24.56
C ASN A 100 -41.32 -1.75 -25.67
N GLY A 101 -41.16 -2.12 -26.94
CA GLY A 101 -41.62 -1.32 -28.10
C GLY A 101 -40.78 -0.09 -28.42
N ARG A 102 -39.60 0.07 -27.81
CA ARG A 102 -38.65 1.15 -28.12
C ARG A 102 -37.50 0.64 -28.97
N SER A 103 -37.14 1.41 -29.99
CA SER A 103 -36.01 1.14 -30.88
C SER A 103 -34.72 1.75 -30.34
N TYR A 104 -33.66 0.96 -30.30
CA TYR A 104 -32.32 1.38 -29.93
C TYR A 104 -31.36 1.09 -31.09
N PRO A 105 -31.27 1.97 -32.11
CA PRO A 105 -30.31 1.81 -33.20
C PRO A 105 -28.88 1.97 -32.69
N ALA A 106 -27.90 1.52 -33.49
CA ALA A 106 -26.49 1.72 -33.19
C ALA A 106 -26.18 3.22 -33.02
N TYR A 107 -25.36 3.54 -32.01
CA TYR A 107 -24.90 4.91 -31.82
C TYR A 107 -23.94 5.31 -32.95
N THR A 108 -24.12 6.53 -33.45
CA THR A 108 -23.10 7.31 -34.15
C THR A 108 -22.49 8.33 -33.19
N GLU A 109 -21.36 8.94 -33.55
CA GLU A 109 -20.75 10.02 -32.76
C GLU A 109 -21.74 11.16 -32.48
N GLY A 110 -22.54 11.55 -33.47
CA GLY A 110 -23.55 12.59 -33.32
C GLY A 110 -24.67 12.20 -32.37
N THR A 111 -25.18 10.97 -32.45
CA THR A 111 -26.22 10.51 -31.52
C THR A 111 -25.68 10.29 -30.10
N LEU A 112 -24.40 9.94 -29.96
CA LEU A 112 -23.76 9.85 -28.64
C LEU A 112 -23.56 11.23 -28.02
N ALA A 113 -23.11 12.21 -28.81
CA ALA A 113 -23.02 13.60 -28.37
C ALA A 113 -24.38 14.11 -27.87
N ARG A 114 -25.45 13.82 -28.62
CA ARG A 114 -26.84 14.13 -28.21
C ARG A 114 -27.23 13.41 -26.92
N ALA A 115 -26.84 12.15 -26.73
CA ALA A 115 -27.08 11.43 -25.48
C ALA A 115 -26.39 12.10 -24.27
N ILE A 116 -25.15 12.55 -24.44
CA ILE A 116 -24.35 13.15 -23.36
C ILE A 116 -24.82 14.57 -23.03
N GLN A 117 -25.17 15.38 -24.03
CA GLN A 117 -25.51 16.79 -23.85
C GLN A 117 -27.00 17.04 -23.61
N GLU A 118 -27.87 16.24 -24.22
CA GLU A 118 -29.34 16.42 -24.14
C GLU A 118 -30.04 15.29 -23.40
N GLY A 119 -29.33 14.18 -23.11
CA GLY A 119 -29.92 13.02 -22.45
C GLY A 119 -30.94 12.30 -23.31
N ARG A 120 -30.66 12.16 -24.60
CA ARG A 120 -31.50 11.44 -25.55
C ARG A 120 -30.69 10.37 -26.27
N ASP A 121 -31.16 9.12 -26.22
CA ASP A 121 -30.47 7.97 -26.82
C ASP A 121 -30.43 8.01 -28.35
N SER A 122 -29.83 6.99 -28.97
CA SER A 122 -29.73 6.84 -30.43
C SER A 122 -31.09 6.82 -31.15
N GLY A 123 -32.13 6.29 -30.50
CA GLY A 123 -33.52 6.27 -30.97
C GLY A 123 -34.33 7.53 -30.65
N ASN A 124 -33.71 8.54 -30.04
CA ASN A 124 -34.33 9.79 -29.59
C ASN A 124 -35.24 9.68 -28.35
N ASN A 125 -35.19 8.56 -27.62
CA ASN A 125 -35.88 8.43 -26.33
C ASN A 125 -35.11 9.19 -25.24
N ARG A 126 -35.84 9.68 -24.23
CA ARG A 126 -35.21 10.32 -23.06
C ARG A 126 -34.50 9.27 -22.19
N LEU A 127 -33.26 9.57 -21.82
CA LEU A 127 -32.48 8.83 -20.83
C LEU A 127 -32.97 9.15 -19.43
N ASP A 128 -32.66 8.25 -18.48
CA ASP A 128 -32.97 8.43 -17.06
C ASP A 128 -32.50 9.83 -16.56
N PRO A 129 -33.33 10.58 -15.82
CA PRO A 129 -32.94 11.87 -15.24
C PRO A 129 -31.69 11.82 -14.34
N ALA A 130 -31.35 10.65 -13.81
CA ALA A 130 -30.13 10.42 -13.03
C ALA A 130 -28.85 10.62 -13.85
N MET A 131 -28.89 10.42 -15.18
CA MET A 131 -27.72 10.67 -16.05
C MET A 131 -27.53 12.19 -16.23
N PRO A 132 -26.41 12.79 -15.83
CA PRO A 132 -26.18 14.22 -16.01
C PRO A 132 -26.12 14.62 -17.50
N ARG A 133 -26.57 15.84 -17.81
CA ARG A 133 -26.48 16.44 -19.16
C ARG A 133 -25.30 17.41 -19.20
N PHE A 134 -24.22 17.03 -19.87
CA PHE A 134 -22.96 17.76 -19.83
C PHE A 134 -22.94 18.91 -20.83
N VAL A 135 -22.49 20.09 -20.39
CA VAL A 135 -22.28 21.27 -21.23
C VAL A 135 -20.86 21.20 -21.79
N LEU A 136 -20.75 20.81 -23.07
CA LEU A 136 -19.47 20.53 -23.71
C LEU A 136 -19.21 21.51 -24.86
N SER A 137 -17.96 21.97 -24.99
CA SER A 137 -17.52 22.56 -26.24
C SER A 137 -17.43 21.49 -27.34
N MET A 138 -17.42 21.91 -28.61
CA MET A 138 -17.16 20.96 -29.72
C MET A 138 -15.83 20.23 -29.57
N ASN A 139 -14.83 20.87 -28.97
CA ASN A 139 -13.53 20.24 -28.75
C ASN A 139 -13.59 19.18 -27.65
N ASP A 140 -14.25 19.48 -26.53
CA ASP A 140 -14.40 18.54 -25.42
C ASP A 140 -15.26 17.33 -25.82
N GLN A 141 -16.31 17.55 -26.60
CA GLN A 141 -17.10 16.45 -27.16
C GLN A 141 -16.25 15.51 -28.04
N ARG A 142 -15.38 16.06 -28.90
CA ARG A 142 -14.47 15.25 -29.74
C ARG A 142 -13.47 14.48 -28.88
N ASN A 143 -12.87 15.13 -27.89
CA ASN A 143 -11.95 14.49 -26.96
C ASN A 143 -12.60 13.34 -26.19
N LEU A 144 -13.80 13.57 -25.63
CA LEU A 144 -14.56 12.54 -24.93
C LEU A 144 -14.90 11.37 -25.85
N THR A 145 -15.41 11.63 -27.06
CA THR A 145 -15.70 10.57 -28.04
C THR A 145 -14.43 9.79 -28.42
N ALA A 146 -13.28 10.47 -28.59
CA ALA A 146 -12.02 9.81 -28.88
C ALA A 146 -11.61 8.85 -27.76
N TYR A 147 -11.75 9.29 -26.49
CA TYR A 147 -11.47 8.42 -25.35
C TYR A 147 -12.47 7.26 -25.21
N LEU A 148 -13.77 7.48 -25.40
CA LEU A 148 -14.78 6.41 -25.30
C LEU A 148 -14.53 5.27 -26.30
N LYS A 149 -13.92 5.57 -27.46
CA LYS A 149 -13.46 4.56 -28.42
C LYS A 149 -12.29 3.71 -27.92
N ARG A 150 -11.50 4.23 -26.97
CA ARG A 150 -10.35 3.55 -26.35
C ARG A 150 -10.64 3.00 -24.95
N LEU A 151 -11.74 3.40 -24.32
CA LEU A 151 -12.06 3.15 -22.91
C LEU A 151 -11.88 1.67 -22.50
N ALA A 152 -12.35 0.74 -23.31
CA ALA A 152 -12.27 -0.70 -23.01
C ALA A 152 -10.84 -1.26 -23.06
N ASP A 153 -9.94 -0.58 -23.76
CA ASP A 153 -8.54 -1.01 -23.98
C ASP A 153 -7.53 -0.19 -23.15
N ASP A 154 -7.97 0.89 -22.50
CA ASP A 154 -7.15 1.73 -21.62
C ASP A 154 -6.96 1.04 -20.26
N ARG A 155 -5.97 0.14 -20.21
CA ARG A 155 -5.58 -0.60 -19.01
C ARG A 155 -4.63 0.23 -18.15
N ASP A 156 -4.60 -0.05 -16.85
CA ASP A 156 -3.66 0.61 -15.96
C ASP A 156 -2.21 0.31 -16.36
N PRO A 157 -1.30 1.29 -16.27
CA PRO A 157 0.11 1.07 -16.57
C PRO A 157 0.68 -0.09 -15.75
N GLY A 158 1.58 -0.86 -16.37
CA GLY A 158 2.20 -2.03 -15.75
C GLY A 158 1.34 -3.30 -15.77
N LEU A 159 0.12 -3.25 -16.34
CA LEU A 159 -0.74 -4.43 -16.52
C LEU A 159 -0.98 -4.71 -18.00
N THR A 160 -0.48 -5.84 -18.49
CA THR A 160 -0.72 -6.33 -19.86
C THR A 160 -1.48 -7.67 -19.80
N PRO A 161 -1.87 -8.27 -20.94
CA PRO A 161 -2.48 -9.61 -20.94
C PRO A 161 -1.60 -10.70 -20.33
N ASP A 162 -0.28 -10.54 -20.39
CA ASP A 162 0.74 -11.53 -20.06
C ASP A 162 1.73 -11.11 -18.97
N SER A 163 1.70 -9.85 -18.52
CA SER A 163 2.63 -9.31 -17.52
C SER A 163 1.93 -8.43 -16.47
N LEU A 164 2.44 -8.48 -15.24
CA LEU A 164 2.12 -7.59 -14.12
C LEU A 164 3.42 -6.99 -13.60
N HIS A 165 3.61 -5.68 -13.73
CA HIS A 165 4.83 -4.98 -13.38
C HIS A 165 4.67 -4.28 -12.03
N LEU A 166 5.52 -4.64 -11.08
CA LEU A 166 5.58 -4.09 -9.73
C LEU A 166 6.83 -3.24 -9.56
N GLY A 167 6.76 -2.26 -8.67
CA GLY A 167 7.89 -1.44 -8.27
C GLY A 167 8.17 -1.52 -6.78
N THR A 168 9.41 -1.33 -6.38
CA THR A 168 9.76 -1.11 -4.97
C THR A 168 10.98 -0.20 -4.86
N LEU A 169 11.10 0.44 -3.69
CA LEU A 169 12.21 1.31 -3.33
C LEU A 169 12.94 0.67 -2.16
N LEU A 170 14.19 0.26 -2.37
CA LEU A 170 14.99 -0.44 -1.37
C LEU A 170 16.40 0.18 -1.31
N PRO A 171 16.89 0.61 -0.14
CA PRO A 171 18.22 1.20 -0.01
C PRO A 171 19.28 0.17 -0.38
N SER A 172 20.20 0.52 -1.28
CA SER A 172 21.34 -0.35 -1.62
C SER A 172 22.61 0.01 -0.86
N GLN A 173 22.60 1.15 -0.18
CA GLN A 173 23.73 1.72 0.55
C GLN A 173 23.26 2.39 1.85
N GLY A 174 24.21 2.66 2.74
CA GLY A 174 23.96 3.32 4.01
C GLY A 174 23.43 2.37 5.09
N PRO A 175 22.90 2.92 6.20
CA PRO A 175 22.54 2.15 7.39
C PRO A 175 21.44 1.10 7.20
N LEU A 176 20.65 1.17 6.12
CA LEU A 176 19.54 0.27 5.82
C LEU A 176 19.83 -0.68 4.63
N ALA A 177 21.09 -0.79 4.21
CA ALA A 177 21.46 -1.58 3.03
C ALA A 177 21.22 -3.09 3.22
N GLU A 178 21.46 -3.61 4.42
CA GLU A 178 21.26 -5.04 4.74
C GLU A 178 19.77 -5.39 4.77
N GLU A 179 18.95 -4.52 5.36
CA GLU A 179 17.50 -4.60 5.34
C GLU A 179 16.96 -4.53 3.90
N GLY A 180 17.48 -3.59 3.09
CA GLY A 180 17.14 -3.45 1.68
C GLY A 180 17.44 -4.72 0.88
N ALA A 181 18.64 -5.30 1.07
CA ALA A 181 19.04 -6.56 0.43
C ALA A 181 18.16 -7.74 0.87
N THR A 182 17.81 -7.81 2.16
CA THR A 182 16.93 -8.85 2.71
C THR A 182 15.53 -8.79 2.11
N VAL A 183 14.97 -7.58 1.97
CA VAL A 183 13.65 -7.38 1.36
C VAL A 183 13.70 -7.68 -0.14
N ALA A 184 14.76 -7.27 -0.85
CA ALA A 184 14.93 -7.54 -2.28
C ALA A 184 14.90 -9.05 -2.56
N ALA A 185 15.71 -9.82 -1.83
CA ALA A 185 15.73 -11.27 -1.91
C ALA A 185 14.36 -11.91 -1.59
N GLY A 186 13.67 -11.39 -0.56
CA GLY A 186 12.31 -11.80 -0.20
C GLY A 186 11.28 -11.61 -1.33
N LEU A 187 11.32 -10.45 -1.99
CA LEU A 187 10.44 -10.12 -3.10
C LEU A 187 10.78 -10.91 -4.36
N ASP A 188 12.06 -11.02 -4.73
CA ASP A 188 12.52 -11.79 -5.88
C ASP A 188 12.15 -13.28 -5.75
N GLY A 189 12.36 -13.87 -4.56
CA GLY A 189 11.95 -15.24 -4.28
C GLY A 189 10.43 -15.43 -4.39
N SER A 190 9.65 -14.46 -3.94
CA SER A 190 8.19 -14.50 -4.05
C SER A 190 7.71 -14.37 -5.50
N VAL A 191 8.32 -13.47 -6.28
CA VAL A 191 8.04 -13.31 -7.72
C VAL A 191 8.37 -14.59 -8.46
N ALA A 192 9.56 -15.17 -8.23
CA ALA A 192 9.97 -16.43 -8.85
C ALA A 192 8.99 -17.56 -8.54
N ARG A 193 8.58 -17.71 -7.26
CA ARG A 193 7.59 -18.71 -6.83
C ARG A 193 6.25 -18.54 -7.53
N ILE A 194 5.73 -17.31 -7.62
CA ILE A 194 4.45 -17.02 -8.28
C ILE A 194 4.55 -17.32 -9.79
N ASN A 195 5.63 -16.92 -10.43
CA ASN A 195 5.87 -17.13 -11.86
C ASN A 195 6.00 -18.62 -12.20
N GLN A 196 6.74 -19.39 -11.39
CA GLN A 196 6.85 -20.85 -11.51
C GLN A 196 5.50 -21.57 -11.36
N ALA A 197 4.58 -21.00 -10.58
CA ALA A 197 3.21 -21.50 -10.44
C ALA A 197 2.26 -21.07 -11.58
N GLY A 198 2.78 -20.46 -12.65
CA GLY A 198 2.00 -20.00 -13.81
C GLY A 198 1.57 -18.54 -13.76
N GLY A 199 2.07 -17.76 -12.80
CA GLY A 199 1.72 -16.36 -12.64
C GLY A 199 0.33 -16.13 -12.05
N ILE A 200 -0.20 -14.92 -12.18
CA ILE A 200 -1.56 -14.56 -11.72
C ILE A 200 -2.46 -14.37 -12.93
N HIS A 201 -3.49 -15.21 -13.08
CA HIS A 201 -4.36 -15.23 -14.26
C HIS A 201 -3.58 -15.37 -15.59
N GLY A 202 -2.44 -16.07 -15.56
CA GLY A 202 -1.53 -16.24 -16.69
C GLY A 202 -0.51 -15.11 -16.88
N ARG A 203 -0.53 -14.07 -16.04
CA ARG A 203 0.42 -12.95 -16.09
C ARG A 203 1.67 -13.25 -15.28
N GLN A 204 2.83 -13.09 -15.90
CA GLN A 204 4.12 -13.15 -15.24
C GLN A 204 4.40 -11.85 -14.49
N LEU A 205 4.89 -11.96 -13.26
CA LEU A 205 5.29 -10.80 -12.46
C LEU A 205 6.67 -10.33 -12.88
N ARG A 206 6.82 -9.02 -13.04
CA ARG A 206 8.11 -8.32 -13.17
C ARG A 206 8.26 -7.37 -12.00
N LEU A 207 9.44 -7.26 -11.43
CA LEU A 207 9.74 -6.37 -10.32
C LEU A 207 10.88 -5.43 -10.73
N THR A 208 10.66 -4.12 -10.58
CA THR A 208 11.73 -3.11 -10.65
C THR A 208 12.06 -2.65 -9.24
N ILE A 209 13.32 -2.82 -8.84
CA ILE A 209 13.86 -2.33 -7.58
C ILE A 209 14.73 -1.11 -7.88
N LEU A 210 14.40 0.04 -7.29
CA LEU A 210 15.25 1.25 -7.36
C LEU A 210 15.76 1.63 -5.96
N ASP A 211 16.98 2.18 -5.92
CA ASP A 211 17.49 2.79 -4.69
C ASP A 211 16.88 4.18 -4.50
N PRO A 212 16.21 4.46 -3.36
CA PRO A 212 15.72 5.80 -3.04
C PRO A 212 16.85 6.80 -2.74
N GLY A 213 18.08 6.36 -2.51
CA GLY A 213 19.20 7.20 -2.11
C GLY A 213 19.09 7.74 -0.68
N PRO A 214 20.05 8.58 -0.25
CA PRO A 214 20.19 8.96 1.15
C PRO A 214 19.23 10.06 1.60
N ASP A 215 18.58 10.76 0.67
CA ASP A 215 17.81 11.96 0.96
C ASP A 215 16.43 11.98 0.29
N ARG A 216 15.62 12.97 0.68
CA ARG A 216 14.26 13.13 0.18
C ARG A 216 14.21 13.37 -1.33
N ALA A 217 15.12 14.18 -1.86
CA ALA A 217 15.12 14.56 -3.27
C ALA A 217 15.54 13.39 -4.18
N SER A 218 16.48 12.56 -3.75
CA SER A 218 16.77 11.29 -4.43
C SER A 218 15.58 10.34 -4.39
N ALA A 219 14.91 10.24 -3.23
CA ALA A 219 13.80 9.30 -3.06
C ALA A 219 12.59 9.72 -3.90
N ASP A 220 12.28 11.01 -3.96
CA ASP A 220 11.21 11.55 -4.81
C ASP A 220 11.50 11.31 -6.30
N ARG A 221 12.76 11.42 -6.75
CA ARG A 221 13.15 11.09 -8.13
C ARG A 221 13.02 9.60 -8.43
N ALA A 222 13.41 8.73 -7.50
CA ALA A 222 13.27 7.29 -7.66
C ALA A 222 11.79 6.88 -7.73
N LEU A 223 10.94 7.46 -6.87
CA LEU A 223 9.49 7.26 -6.93
C LEU A 223 8.91 7.76 -8.26
N ALA A 224 9.24 8.98 -8.69
CA ALA A 224 8.80 9.53 -9.97
C ALA A 224 9.20 8.62 -11.15
N ARG A 225 10.43 8.07 -11.12
CA ARG A 225 10.87 7.11 -12.13
C ARG A 225 10.02 5.84 -12.16
N LEU A 226 9.69 5.24 -11.01
CA LEU A 226 8.80 4.08 -10.95
C LEU A 226 7.41 4.38 -11.54
N ILE A 227 6.88 5.57 -11.25
CA ILE A 227 5.54 5.99 -11.66
C ILE A 227 5.48 6.35 -13.15
N GLU A 228 6.41 7.18 -13.61
CA GLU A 228 6.34 7.87 -14.91
C GLU A 228 7.08 7.11 -16.02
N GLN A 229 8.23 6.50 -15.69
CA GLN A 229 9.11 5.85 -16.68
C GLN A 229 8.92 4.34 -16.69
N GLU A 230 9.05 3.71 -15.53
CA GLU A 230 8.87 2.25 -15.40
C GLU A 230 7.38 1.87 -15.44
N GLN A 231 6.49 2.83 -15.18
CA GLN A 231 5.04 2.70 -15.31
C GLN A 231 4.49 1.49 -14.55
N VAL A 232 4.93 1.31 -13.31
CA VAL A 232 4.54 0.14 -12.50
C VAL A 232 3.04 0.16 -12.16
N PHE A 233 2.45 -1.03 -12.06
CA PHE A 233 1.04 -1.19 -11.70
C PHE A 233 0.79 -0.90 -10.22
N ALA A 234 1.66 -1.38 -9.35
CA ALA A 234 1.58 -1.19 -7.90
C ALA A 234 2.99 -1.14 -7.29
N LEU A 235 3.09 -0.50 -6.13
CA LEU A 235 4.27 -0.58 -5.27
C LEU A 235 4.13 -1.72 -4.27
N ILE A 236 5.23 -2.43 -4.01
CA ILE A 236 5.24 -3.59 -3.11
C ILE A 236 6.39 -3.49 -2.12
N ALA A 237 6.06 -3.54 -0.83
CA ALA A 237 7.02 -3.56 0.27
C ALA A 237 8.21 -2.57 0.19
N PRO A 238 7.99 -1.28 -0.13
CA PRO A 238 9.08 -0.31 -0.14
C PRO A 238 9.63 -0.07 1.27
N LEU A 239 10.94 0.12 1.35
CA LEU A 239 11.68 0.58 2.53
C LEU A 239 12.30 1.95 2.19
N ALA A 240 11.52 3.02 2.31
CA ALA A 240 11.97 4.37 1.95
C ALA A 240 11.50 5.42 2.97
N PRO A 241 12.07 5.44 4.19
CA PRO A 241 11.65 6.35 5.27
C PRO A 241 11.64 7.83 4.87
N ALA A 242 12.52 8.23 3.94
CA ALA A 242 12.57 9.60 3.43
C ALA A 242 11.25 10.07 2.78
N LEU A 243 10.38 9.17 2.31
CA LEU A 243 9.12 9.51 1.64
C LEU A 243 7.92 9.59 2.58
N ASP A 244 8.07 9.29 3.87
CA ASP A 244 6.93 9.06 4.79
C ASP A 244 5.93 10.22 4.89
N SER A 245 6.33 11.48 4.68
CA SER A 245 5.39 12.61 4.86
C SER A 245 4.39 12.82 3.71
N ASP A 246 4.76 12.48 2.47
CA ASP A 246 3.96 12.83 1.28
C ASP A 246 3.68 11.66 0.34
N LEU A 247 4.13 10.45 0.69
CA LEU A 247 3.92 9.25 -0.11
C LEU A 247 2.42 9.01 -0.37
N ALA A 248 1.58 9.10 0.67
CA ALA A 248 0.13 8.96 0.54
C ALA A 248 -0.47 9.92 -0.49
N ALA A 249 -0.07 11.21 -0.48
CA ALA A 249 -0.57 12.21 -1.40
C ALA A 249 -0.11 11.94 -2.84
N ARG A 250 1.17 11.62 -3.04
CA ARG A 250 1.73 11.27 -4.36
C ARG A 250 1.06 10.04 -4.96
N LEU A 251 0.85 8.99 -4.16
CA LEU A 251 0.16 7.77 -4.60
C LEU A 251 -1.32 8.01 -4.87
N GLY A 252 -1.97 8.87 -4.08
CA GLY A 252 -3.34 9.32 -4.32
C GLY A 252 -3.48 10.01 -5.68
N GLN A 253 -2.59 10.96 -5.98
CA GLN A 253 -2.55 11.67 -7.27
C GLN A 253 -2.26 10.74 -8.45
N ALA A 254 -1.30 9.82 -8.31
CA ALA A 254 -0.94 8.86 -9.36
C ALA A 254 -1.94 7.69 -9.49
N GLY A 255 -2.83 7.53 -8.50
CA GLY A 255 -3.75 6.40 -8.40
C GLY A 255 -3.05 5.04 -8.27
N ILE A 256 -1.85 4.98 -7.65
CA ILE A 256 -1.03 3.76 -7.56
C ILE A 256 -1.22 3.09 -6.19
N PRO A 257 -1.70 1.84 -6.14
CA PRO A 257 -1.75 1.05 -4.92
C PRO A 257 -0.34 0.75 -4.39
N LEU A 258 -0.18 0.79 -3.07
CA LEU A 258 0.99 0.34 -2.35
C LEU A 258 0.56 -0.73 -1.35
N ILE A 259 1.18 -1.91 -1.43
CA ILE A 259 0.94 -3.01 -0.50
C ILE A 259 2.16 -3.23 0.39
N GLY A 260 1.92 -3.05 1.68
CA GLY A 260 2.79 -3.30 2.83
C GLY A 260 4.06 -2.45 2.89
N PRO A 261 3.94 -1.12 3.09
CA PRO A 261 5.12 -0.29 3.31
C PRO A 261 5.88 -0.82 4.53
N LEU A 262 7.20 -0.95 4.41
CA LEU A 262 8.05 -1.43 5.50
C LEU A 262 8.54 -0.24 6.34
N SER A 263 7.62 0.57 6.84
CA SER A 263 7.94 1.73 7.69
C SER A 263 8.40 1.25 9.07
N LEU A 264 9.69 0.96 9.18
CA LEU A 264 10.33 0.51 10.43
C LEU A 264 10.26 1.55 11.56
N LEU A 265 10.09 2.84 11.22
CA LEU A 265 10.34 3.96 12.11
C LEU A 265 9.17 4.95 12.23
N GLY A 266 8.13 4.86 11.38
CA GLY A 266 7.08 5.88 11.28
C GLY A 266 5.68 5.38 11.61
N PRO A 267 4.71 6.28 11.89
CA PRO A 267 3.31 5.90 11.95
C PRO A 267 2.80 5.48 10.56
N ALA A 268 1.85 4.55 10.54
CA ALA A 268 1.16 4.17 9.31
C ALA A 268 0.44 5.37 8.68
N GLN A 269 0.55 5.52 7.36
CA GLN A 269 -0.09 6.61 6.63
C GLN A 269 -1.53 6.23 6.25
N SER A 270 -2.49 7.08 6.62
CA SER A 270 -3.87 6.92 6.17
C SER A 270 -4.00 7.32 4.70
N SER A 271 -4.23 6.34 3.82
CA SER A 271 -4.49 6.56 2.40
C SER A 271 -5.39 5.48 1.84
N ARG A 272 -6.25 5.80 0.87
CA ARG A 272 -7.00 4.79 0.12
C ARG A 272 -6.06 3.79 -0.57
N GLN A 273 -4.85 4.23 -0.92
CA GLN A 273 -3.96 3.48 -1.80
C GLN A 273 -3.01 2.57 -1.03
N ILE A 274 -2.84 2.77 0.28
CA ILE A 274 -1.85 2.08 1.10
C ILE A 274 -2.56 1.00 1.91
N PHE A 275 -2.11 -0.25 1.77
CA PHE A 275 -2.59 -1.40 2.56
C PHE A 275 -1.44 -2.00 3.34
N GLU A 276 -1.46 -1.91 4.66
CA GLU A 276 -0.38 -2.38 5.51
C GLU A 276 -0.77 -3.72 6.18
N PRO A 277 -0.08 -4.84 5.91
CA PRO A 277 -0.41 -6.13 6.51
C PRO A 277 -0.14 -6.15 8.01
N LEU A 278 0.92 -5.50 8.44
CA LEU A 278 1.40 -5.50 9.82
C LEU A 278 0.86 -4.29 10.60
N PRO A 279 0.85 -4.34 11.94
CA PRO A 279 0.45 -3.21 12.76
C PRO A 279 1.47 -2.07 12.72
N GLY A 280 0.98 -0.83 12.69
CA GLY A 280 1.81 0.36 12.79
C GLY A 280 2.48 0.50 14.16
N LEU A 281 3.45 1.41 14.25
CA LEU A 281 4.18 1.69 15.49
C LEU A 281 3.24 2.12 16.63
N ARG A 282 2.21 2.92 16.32
CA ARG A 282 1.20 3.37 17.28
C ARG A 282 0.53 2.17 17.94
N GLU A 283 -0.09 1.29 17.16
CA GLU A 283 -0.86 0.14 17.64
C GLU A 283 -0.01 -0.77 18.53
N GLN A 284 1.25 -0.97 18.16
CA GLN A 284 2.21 -1.75 18.94
C GLN A 284 2.55 -1.10 20.30
N LEU A 285 2.82 0.21 20.32
CA LEU A 285 3.13 0.94 21.56
C LEU A 285 1.92 1.05 22.49
N LEU A 286 0.71 1.20 21.94
CA LEU A 286 -0.53 1.19 22.72
C LEU A 286 -0.76 -0.18 23.36
N ALA A 287 -0.51 -1.28 22.65
CA ALA A 287 -0.59 -2.63 23.21
C ALA A 287 0.40 -2.86 24.37
N LEU A 288 1.63 -2.32 24.25
CA LEU A 288 2.61 -2.34 25.35
C LEU A 288 2.13 -1.54 26.55
N ALA A 289 1.59 -0.34 26.33
CA ALA A 289 1.06 0.50 27.41
C ALA A 289 -0.09 -0.18 28.15
N ASP A 290 -1.06 -0.72 27.41
CA ASP A 290 -2.17 -1.50 27.96
C ASP A 290 -1.69 -2.66 28.85
N TYR A 291 -0.73 -3.44 28.34
CA TYR A 291 -0.16 -4.56 29.07
C TYR A 291 0.56 -4.10 30.34
N ALA A 292 1.42 -3.08 30.23
CA ALA A 292 2.21 -2.58 31.35
C ALA A 292 1.32 -2.00 32.46
N ALA A 293 0.27 -1.28 32.10
CA ALA A 293 -0.72 -0.76 33.03
C ALA A 293 -1.43 -1.89 33.78
N ALA A 294 -1.89 -2.92 33.06
CA ALA A 294 -2.65 -4.02 33.63
C ALA A 294 -1.81 -5.01 34.46
N ARG A 295 -0.56 -5.26 34.08
CA ARG A 295 0.24 -6.39 34.60
C ARG A 295 1.48 -5.99 35.39
N LEU A 296 2.09 -4.83 35.13
CA LEU A 296 3.38 -4.44 35.72
C LEU A 296 3.26 -3.42 36.86
N ARG A 297 2.04 -3.00 37.21
CA ARG A 297 1.79 -1.83 38.08
C ARG A 297 2.61 -0.61 37.61
N ALA A 298 2.73 -0.43 36.29
CA ALA A 298 3.57 0.59 35.69
C ALA A 298 3.04 2.02 35.93
N LEU A 299 1.73 2.15 36.19
CA LEU A 299 1.03 3.43 36.39
C LEU A 299 1.52 4.26 37.59
N GLN A 300 2.19 3.65 38.57
CA GLN A 300 2.57 4.33 39.83
C GLN A 300 3.96 4.99 39.81
N GLY A 301 4.41 5.56 38.68
CA GLY A 301 5.69 6.26 38.65
C GLY A 301 5.90 7.12 37.41
N PRO A 302 6.96 7.96 37.41
CA PRO A 302 7.26 8.83 36.28
C PRO A 302 7.56 8.02 35.01
N THR A 303 7.07 8.51 33.88
CA THR A 303 7.18 7.83 32.59
C THR A 303 7.88 8.71 31.59
N LEU A 304 8.92 8.16 30.96
CA LEU A 304 9.66 8.83 29.90
C LEU A 304 9.27 8.23 28.55
N ILE A 305 9.00 9.09 27.58
CA ILE A 305 8.98 8.73 26.16
C ILE A 305 10.18 9.39 25.52
N THR A 306 11.03 8.60 24.89
CA THR A 306 12.27 9.08 24.28
C THR A 306 12.37 8.68 22.82
N TYR A 307 12.82 9.62 22.00
CA TYR A 307 12.76 9.55 20.54
C TYR A 307 13.84 10.42 19.89
N PRO A 308 14.33 10.11 18.67
CA PRO A 308 15.27 10.97 17.95
C PRO A 308 14.58 12.24 17.46
N ASP A 309 15.36 13.28 17.10
CA ASP A 309 14.82 14.58 16.67
C ASP A 309 14.28 14.59 15.23
N GLU A 310 13.38 13.65 14.93
CA GLU A 310 12.76 13.50 13.62
C GLU A 310 11.27 13.85 13.69
N PRO A 311 10.70 14.55 12.68
CA PRO A 311 9.30 14.96 12.70
C PRO A 311 8.30 13.81 12.91
N SER A 312 8.50 12.66 12.24
CA SER A 312 7.64 11.48 12.34
C SER A 312 7.71 10.85 13.74
N GLN A 313 8.91 10.75 14.31
CA GLN A 313 9.14 10.21 15.66
C GLN A 313 8.59 11.12 16.74
N ARG A 314 8.74 12.45 16.57
CA ARG A 314 8.14 13.45 17.46
C ARG A 314 6.62 13.33 17.48
N LEU A 315 5.99 13.18 16.32
CA LEU A 315 4.55 12.98 16.22
C LEU A 315 4.10 11.67 16.88
N ALA A 316 4.83 10.57 16.64
CA ALA A 316 4.56 9.28 17.28
C ALA A 316 4.68 9.36 18.81
N ALA A 317 5.72 10.03 19.32
CA ALA A 317 5.92 10.25 20.74
C ALA A 317 4.83 11.13 21.36
N GLN A 318 4.37 12.19 20.67
CA GLN A 318 3.26 13.03 21.10
C GLN A 318 1.95 12.25 21.20
N ASN A 319 1.63 11.45 20.18
CA ASN A 319 0.44 10.62 20.16
C ASN A 319 0.46 9.57 21.28
N LEU A 320 1.60 8.92 21.51
CA LEU A 320 1.77 8.02 22.65
C LEU A 320 1.63 8.78 23.97
N GLY A 321 2.26 9.95 24.10
CA GLY A 321 2.20 10.78 25.30
C GLY A 321 0.79 11.16 25.69
N GLN A 322 -0.01 11.62 24.72
CA GLN A 322 -1.43 11.93 24.90
C GLN A 322 -2.19 10.69 25.37
N TYR A 323 -2.01 9.56 24.70
CA TYR A 323 -2.66 8.31 25.08
C TYR A 323 -2.31 7.89 26.52
N LEU A 324 -1.03 7.92 26.90
CA LEU A 324 -0.61 7.55 28.24
C LEU A 324 -1.25 8.46 29.30
N GLN A 325 -1.31 9.77 29.05
CA GLN A 325 -1.96 10.74 29.95
C GLN A 325 -3.46 10.43 30.11
N ASP A 326 -4.16 10.15 29.01
CA ASP A 326 -5.58 9.80 29.02
C ASP A 326 -5.86 8.48 29.76
N HIS A 327 -4.85 7.60 29.86
CA HIS A 327 -4.93 6.29 30.51
C HIS A 327 -4.22 6.27 31.88
N ALA A 328 -4.21 7.42 32.58
CA ALA A 328 -3.76 7.57 33.97
C ALA A 328 -2.28 7.24 34.25
N TRP A 329 -1.41 7.30 33.24
CA TRP A 329 0.03 7.24 33.46
C TRP A 329 0.53 8.54 34.10
N GLN A 330 1.47 8.41 35.04
CA GLN A 330 1.94 9.54 35.83
C GLN A 330 3.18 10.22 35.23
N LYS A 331 3.22 11.56 35.32
CA LYS A 331 4.37 12.41 34.97
C LYS A 331 5.00 12.05 33.61
N VAL A 332 4.15 11.87 32.60
CA VAL A 332 4.57 11.55 31.23
C VAL A 332 5.40 12.69 30.66
N THR A 333 6.68 12.43 30.40
CA THR A 333 7.63 13.42 29.88
C THR A 333 8.16 12.93 28.53
N LEU A 334 8.22 13.83 27.56
CA LEU A 334 8.79 13.58 26.24
C LEU A 334 10.19 14.17 26.19
N GLN A 335 11.18 13.38 25.77
CA GLN A 335 12.57 13.81 25.67
C GLN A 335 13.17 13.38 24.35
N VAL A 336 13.63 14.37 23.58
CA VAL A 336 14.51 14.13 22.42
C VAL A 336 15.79 13.48 22.94
N TYR A 337 16.15 12.34 22.36
CA TYR A 337 17.37 11.62 22.65
C TYR A 337 18.21 11.48 21.40
N ASP A 338 19.34 12.16 21.43
CA ASP A 338 20.45 11.93 20.53
C ASP A 338 21.52 11.16 21.31
N SER A 339 22.10 10.15 20.66
CA SER A 339 23.24 9.38 21.19
C SER A 339 24.46 10.21 21.56
N VAL A 340 24.54 11.47 21.11
CA VAL A 340 25.63 12.42 21.42
C VAL A 340 25.35 13.27 22.67
N GLN A 341 24.09 13.37 23.13
CA GLN A 341 23.74 14.25 24.26
C GLN A 341 23.74 13.54 25.62
N ASP A 342 24.39 14.17 26.60
CA ASP A 342 24.59 13.68 27.98
C ASP A 342 23.45 13.97 28.96
N ALA A 343 22.26 14.38 28.53
CA ALA A 343 21.13 14.63 29.44
C ALA A 343 19.95 13.68 29.18
N LEU A 344 19.69 12.79 30.13
CA LEU A 344 18.49 11.95 30.19
C LEU A 344 17.83 12.16 31.56
N PRO A 345 16.51 12.39 31.62
CA PRO A 345 15.81 12.51 32.89
C PRO A 345 15.85 11.17 33.62
N LEU A 346 16.62 11.14 34.71
CA LEU A 346 16.73 10.02 35.63
C LEU A 346 15.51 9.96 36.56
N GLY A 347 15.18 8.76 37.04
CA GLY A 347 14.13 8.52 38.04
C GLY A 347 12.79 8.05 37.47
N SER A 348 12.73 7.83 36.16
CA SER A 348 11.58 7.19 35.52
C SER A 348 11.43 5.74 35.96
N ARG A 349 10.19 5.30 36.18
CA ARG A 349 9.84 3.89 36.42
C ARG A 349 9.71 3.12 35.10
N SER A 350 9.27 3.82 34.07
CA SER A 350 8.92 3.29 32.76
C SER A 350 9.53 4.17 31.67
N VAL A 351 10.13 3.56 30.66
CA VAL A 351 10.69 4.24 29.50
C VAL A 351 10.15 3.60 28.23
N PHE A 352 9.42 4.38 27.43
CA PHE A 352 9.08 4.01 26.05
C PHE A 352 10.14 4.59 25.12
N TYR A 353 10.75 3.72 24.32
CA TYR A 353 11.78 4.08 23.36
C TYR A 353 11.25 3.97 21.94
N LEU A 354 11.44 5.02 21.14
CA LEU A 354 11.20 5.07 19.71
C LEU A 354 12.53 5.42 19.04
N GLY A 355 13.05 4.59 18.14
CA GLY A 355 14.34 4.85 17.52
C GLY A 355 15.00 3.60 16.95
N SER A 356 16.32 3.50 17.05
CA SER A 356 17.13 2.39 16.53
C SER A 356 17.61 1.44 17.63
N GLY A 357 17.94 0.21 17.27
CA GLY A 357 18.51 -0.78 18.19
C GLY A 357 19.76 -0.28 18.92
N GLY A 358 20.75 0.25 18.19
CA GLY A 358 21.95 0.77 18.82
C GLY A 358 21.69 1.93 19.77
N GLY A 359 20.69 2.78 19.46
CA GLY A 359 20.25 3.83 20.38
C GLY A 359 19.57 3.27 21.63
N PHE A 360 18.79 2.20 21.49
CA PHE A 360 18.15 1.51 22.60
C PHE A 360 19.17 0.87 23.56
N SER A 361 20.18 0.19 23.02
CA SER A 361 21.24 -0.45 23.83
C SER A 361 22.07 0.60 24.57
N ARG A 362 22.47 1.70 23.92
CA ARG A 362 23.17 2.82 24.58
C ARG A 362 22.34 3.49 25.66
N LEU A 363 21.04 3.67 25.44
CA LEU A 363 20.12 4.19 26.45
C LEU A 363 20.10 3.27 27.69
N ALA A 364 20.00 1.97 27.47
CA ALA A 364 19.98 0.99 28.56
C ALA A 364 21.31 0.97 29.34
N GLU A 365 22.45 0.92 28.65
CA GLU A 365 23.79 1.02 29.27
C GLU A 365 23.92 2.26 30.16
N ARG A 366 23.45 3.39 29.65
CA ARG A 366 23.52 4.66 30.37
C ARG A 366 22.61 4.69 31.60
N LEU A 367 21.38 4.19 31.49
CA LEU A 367 20.48 4.05 32.63
C LEU A 367 21.08 3.14 33.71
N GLN A 368 21.64 1.99 33.31
CA GLN A 368 22.28 1.07 34.26
C GLN A 368 23.50 1.70 34.92
N SER A 369 24.34 2.42 34.15
CA SER A 369 25.52 3.13 34.67
C SER A 369 25.14 4.21 35.68
N ALA A 370 23.96 4.81 35.53
CA ALA A 370 23.36 5.73 36.51
C ALA A 370 22.67 5.02 37.69
N GLY A 371 22.79 3.69 37.82
CA GLY A 371 22.17 2.89 38.87
C GLY A 371 20.66 2.67 38.69
N GLN A 372 20.12 2.88 37.48
CA GLN A 372 18.68 2.80 37.20
C GLN A 372 18.36 1.65 36.25
N VAL A 373 17.31 0.91 36.59
CA VAL A 373 16.81 -0.21 35.78
C VAL A 373 15.29 -0.11 35.60
N PRO A 374 14.76 0.95 34.94
CA PRO A 374 13.32 1.05 34.68
C PRO A 374 12.81 -0.11 33.80
N TYR A 375 11.49 -0.21 33.66
CA TYR A 375 10.94 -1.02 32.57
C TYR A 375 11.18 -0.32 31.25
N LEU A 376 11.70 -1.05 30.27
CA LEU A 376 11.93 -0.56 28.90
C LEU A 376 10.86 -1.15 27.98
N PHE A 377 10.20 -0.29 27.22
CA PHE A 377 9.17 -0.65 26.25
C PHE A 377 9.57 -0.16 24.85
N ALA A 378 9.55 -1.05 23.86
CA ALA A 378 9.87 -0.70 22.47
C ALA A 378 9.17 -1.64 21.48
N ALA A 379 8.99 -1.20 20.25
CA ALA A 379 8.54 -2.09 19.18
C ALA A 379 9.70 -2.97 18.69
N SER A 380 9.45 -4.26 18.48
CA SER A 380 10.50 -5.24 18.12
C SER A 380 11.20 -4.90 16.81
N ASN A 381 10.46 -4.37 15.83
CA ASN A 381 10.99 -3.93 14.54
C ASN A 381 12.02 -2.80 14.64
N GLN A 382 12.04 -2.05 15.75
CA GLN A 382 12.98 -0.96 15.98
C GLN A 382 14.28 -1.44 16.65
N VAL A 383 14.19 -2.41 17.57
CA VAL A 383 15.27 -2.67 18.53
C VAL A 383 15.79 -4.11 18.59
N ALA A 384 15.14 -5.07 17.92
CA ALA A 384 15.49 -6.48 18.09
C ALA A 384 16.92 -6.83 17.63
N GLY A 385 17.49 -6.10 16.66
CA GLY A 385 18.82 -6.38 16.10
C GLY A 385 19.97 -6.21 17.11
N ASP A 386 19.87 -5.22 18.00
CA ASP A 386 20.92 -4.89 18.99
C ASP A 386 20.55 -5.32 20.42
N LEU A 387 19.45 -6.05 20.57
CA LEU A 387 18.87 -6.40 21.88
C LEU A 387 19.84 -7.15 22.80
N PHE A 388 20.76 -7.94 22.23
CA PHE A 388 21.76 -8.68 23.00
C PHE A 388 22.89 -7.80 23.57
N GLN A 389 22.98 -6.54 23.13
CA GLN A 389 23.88 -5.53 23.72
C GLN A 389 23.24 -4.86 24.95
N VAL A 390 21.95 -5.06 25.20
CA VAL A 390 21.27 -4.51 26.38
C VAL A 390 21.86 -5.15 27.65
N PRO A 391 22.21 -4.36 28.67
CA PRO A 391 22.84 -4.92 29.87
C PRO A 391 21.93 -5.85 30.68
N SER A 392 22.53 -6.88 31.28
CA SER A 392 21.82 -7.92 32.04
C SER A 392 20.98 -7.42 33.23
N GLY A 393 21.25 -6.22 33.74
CA GLY A 393 20.42 -5.56 34.75
C GLY A 393 18.99 -5.29 34.30
N PHE A 394 18.73 -5.31 32.99
CA PHE A 394 17.39 -5.22 32.41
C PHE A 394 16.75 -6.59 32.12
N SER A 395 17.34 -7.70 32.57
CA SER A 395 16.71 -9.02 32.39
C SER A 395 15.31 -9.02 32.99
N ARG A 396 14.32 -9.48 32.19
CA ARG A 396 12.88 -9.44 32.49
C ARG A 396 12.30 -8.05 32.78
N ARG A 397 13.01 -7.00 32.36
CA ARG A 397 12.56 -5.60 32.42
C ARG A 397 12.45 -4.94 31.04
N VAL A 398 12.87 -5.62 29.98
CA VAL A 398 12.60 -5.24 28.59
C VAL A 398 11.31 -5.92 28.13
N PHE A 399 10.40 -5.14 27.57
CA PHE A 399 9.15 -5.60 26.99
C PHE A 399 9.03 -5.08 25.56
N LEU A 400 8.86 -6.01 24.62
CA LEU A 400 8.82 -5.75 23.19
C LEU A 400 7.45 -6.09 22.62
N ALA A 401 6.92 -5.19 21.78
CA ALA A 401 5.76 -5.48 20.95
C ALA A 401 6.19 -6.24 19.70
N TYR A 402 5.60 -7.41 19.48
CA TYR A 402 5.81 -8.21 18.29
C TYR A 402 4.51 -8.27 17.45
N PRO A 403 4.57 -7.99 16.14
CA PRO A 403 3.40 -8.08 15.28
C PRO A 403 2.90 -9.52 15.10
N PHE A 404 3.81 -10.49 15.23
CA PHE A 404 3.59 -11.93 15.21
C PHE A 404 4.71 -12.62 15.98
N VAL A 405 4.51 -13.88 16.36
CA VAL A 405 5.48 -14.75 17.01
C VAL A 405 5.51 -16.13 16.33
N PRO A 406 6.55 -16.96 16.54
CA PRO A 406 6.65 -18.26 15.87
C PRO A 406 5.48 -19.23 16.09
N SER A 407 4.71 -19.05 17.17
CA SER A 407 3.50 -19.85 17.42
C SER A 407 2.32 -19.50 16.49
N ASP A 408 2.35 -18.34 15.84
CA ASP A 408 1.34 -17.96 14.84
C ASP A 408 1.58 -18.65 13.50
N TRP A 409 2.78 -19.22 13.29
CA TRP A 409 3.16 -19.79 12.01
C TRP A 409 2.49 -21.15 11.79
N THR A 410 1.66 -21.23 10.76
CA THR A 410 1.14 -22.51 10.29
C THR A 410 2.26 -23.35 9.69
N LEU A 411 2.06 -24.67 9.58
CA LEU A 411 3.04 -25.55 8.94
C LEU A 411 3.31 -25.11 7.49
N ALA A 412 2.26 -24.76 6.75
CA ALA A 412 2.37 -24.33 5.36
C ALA A 412 3.14 -23.00 5.23
N GLY A 413 2.82 -22.00 6.06
CA GLY A 413 3.52 -20.71 6.05
C GLY A 413 5.00 -20.86 6.41
N ARG A 414 5.30 -21.63 7.45
CA ARG A 414 6.68 -21.93 7.87
C ARG A 414 7.48 -22.59 6.75
N LEU A 415 6.94 -23.61 6.10
CA LEU A 415 7.61 -24.31 5.01
C LEU A 415 7.83 -23.37 3.81
N ALA A 416 6.83 -22.55 3.47
CA ALA A 416 6.95 -21.61 2.35
C ALA A 416 8.04 -20.56 2.60
N LEU A 417 8.10 -19.97 3.80
CA LEU A 417 9.15 -19.01 4.16
C LEU A 417 10.53 -19.66 4.24
N THR A 418 10.61 -20.88 4.79
CA THR A 418 11.89 -21.61 4.89
C THR A 418 12.45 -21.93 3.50
N GLN A 419 11.61 -22.44 2.60
CA GLN A 419 12.02 -22.72 1.22
C GLN A 419 12.48 -21.44 0.50
N LEU A 420 11.77 -20.33 0.72
CA LEU A 420 12.16 -19.04 0.16
C LEU A 420 13.54 -18.61 0.68
N ARG A 421 13.77 -18.74 1.99
CA ARG A 421 15.06 -18.41 2.62
C ARG A 421 16.20 -19.23 2.04
N GLU A 422 16.02 -20.55 1.95
CA GLU A 422 17.02 -21.46 1.41
C GLU A 422 17.38 -21.13 -0.05
N HIS A 423 16.38 -20.86 -0.90
CA HIS A 423 16.60 -20.51 -2.30
C HIS A 423 17.32 -19.16 -2.47
N GLN A 424 17.13 -18.23 -1.54
CA GLN A 424 17.68 -16.88 -1.59
C GLN A 424 18.96 -16.71 -0.74
N GLY A 425 19.37 -17.74 -0.01
CA GLY A 425 20.50 -17.66 0.91
C GLY A 425 20.25 -16.76 2.14
N LEU A 426 18.98 -16.58 2.54
CA LEU A 426 18.61 -15.76 3.69
C LEU A 426 18.65 -16.57 5.00
N GLY A 427 19.12 -15.92 6.07
CA GLY A 427 19.03 -16.44 7.42
C GLY A 427 17.75 -16.02 8.15
N GLY A 428 17.80 -16.07 9.48
CA GLY A 428 16.69 -15.70 10.37
C GLY A 428 16.62 -14.21 10.71
N GLU A 429 17.61 -13.44 10.28
CA GLU A 429 17.75 -12.00 10.54
C GLU A 429 16.60 -11.21 9.90
N HIS A 430 16.30 -10.04 10.45
CA HIS A 430 15.23 -9.16 9.95
C HIS A 430 13.88 -9.85 9.71
N ALA A 431 13.50 -10.82 10.57
CA ALA A 431 12.31 -11.65 10.39
C ALA A 431 11.01 -10.85 10.14
N VAL A 432 10.85 -9.68 10.77
CA VAL A 432 9.69 -8.79 10.55
C VAL A 432 9.65 -8.27 9.11
N LEU A 433 10.79 -7.87 8.54
CA LEU A 433 10.88 -7.43 7.15
C LEU A 433 10.58 -8.57 6.18
N GLN A 434 11.14 -9.75 6.44
CA GLN A 434 10.90 -10.92 5.60
C GLN A 434 9.42 -11.34 5.59
N VAL A 435 8.80 -11.43 6.77
CA VAL A 435 7.36 -11.76 6.91
C VAL A 435 6.49 -10.65 6.34
N GLY A 436 6.86 -9.38 6.54
CA GLY A 436 6.17 -8.23 5.94
C GLY A 436 6.16 -8.31 4.42
N ALA A 437 7.33 -8.46 3.79
CA ALA A 437 7.46 -8.56 2.33
C ALA A 437 6.71 -9.78 1.77
N PHE A 438 6.81 -10.93 2.42
CA PHE A 438 6.09 -12.14 2.02
C PHE A 438 4.57 -11.97 2.13
N SER A 439 4.09 -11.40 3.24
CA SER A 439 2.66 -11.12 3.44
C SER A 439 2.12 -10.13 2.42
N SER A 440 2.91 -9.10 2.06
CA SER A 440 2.56 -8.16 0.98
C SER A 440 2.36 -8.87 -0.36
N MET A 441 3.25 -9.81 -0.70
CA MET A 441 3.15 -10.60 -1.93
C MET A 441 1.95 -11.55 -1.93
N LEU A 442 1.62 -12.14 -0.77
CA LEU A 442 0.40 -12.94 -0.61
C LEU A 442 -0.86 -12.10 -0.80
N LEU A 443 -0.92 -10.91 -0.20
CA LEU A 443 -2.04 -9.97 -0.35
C LEU A 443 -2.20 -9.51 -1.80
N LEU A 444 -1.10 -9.15 -2.47
CA LEU A 444 -1.12 -8.82 -3.90
C LEU A 444 -1.67 -10.00 -4.72
N SER A 445 -1.18 -11.22 -4.46
CA SER A 445 -1.62 -12.41 -5.18
C SER A 445 -3.11 -12.66 -4.99
N GLU A 446 -3.59 -12.58 -3.76
CA GLU A 446 -5.00 -12.80 -3.44
C GLU A 446 -5.90 -11.68 -4.01
N GLY A 447 -5.52 -10.42 -3.81
CA GLY A 447 -6.25 -9.27 -4.35
C GLY A 447 -6.36 -9.31 -5.89
N MET A 448 -5.28 -9.66 -6.58
CA MET A 448 -5.30 -9.81 -8.05
C MET A 448 -6.06 -11.05 -8.52
N LYS A 449 -6.07 -12.15 -7.74
CA LYS A 449 -6.93 -13.30 -8.02
C LYS A 449 -8.40 -12.92 -7.97
N GLN A 450 -8.82 -12.23 -6.91
CA GLN A 450 -10.19 -11.76 -6.72
C GLN A 450 -10.60 -10.68 -7.73
N ALA A 451 -9.69 -9.79 -8.12
CA ALA A 451 -9.93 -8.79 -9.16
C ALA A 451 -10.20 -9.41 -10.55
N GLY A 452 -9.76 -10.65 -10.78
CA GLY A 452 -10.05 -11.42 -11.99
C GLY A 452 -9.19 -11.06 -13.20
N ARG A 453 -9.57 -11.60 -14.38
CA ARG A 453 -8.83 -11.37 -15.64
C ARG A 453 -8.89 -9.92 -16.11
N ASP A 454 -9.98 -9.22 -15.83
CA ASP A 454 -10.15 -7.79 -16.13
C ASP A 454 -9.74 -6.89 -14.98
N ALA A 455 -8.67 -7.25 -14.27
CA ALA A 455 -8.12 -6.49 -13.17
C ALA A 455 -7.76 -5.05 -13.57
N SER A 456 -7.82 -4.17 -12.58
CA SER A 456 -7.39 -2.78 -12.59
C SER A 456 -6.91 -2.42 -11.19
N ARG A 457 -6.21 -1.30 -11.02
CA ARG A 457 -5.80 -0.78 -9.71
C ARG A 457 -7.00 -0.58 -8.81
N GLU A 458 -8.12 -0.09 -9.36
CA GLU A 458 -9.37 0.07 -8.64
C GLU A 458 -9.94 -1.27 -8.16
N LYS A 459 -9.98 -2.29 -9.03
CA LYS A 459 -10.45 -3.63 -8.64
C LYS A 459 -9.53 -4.30 -7.64
N LEU A 460 -8.22 -4.08 -7.72
CA LEU A 460 -7.27 -4.53 -6.70
C LEU A 460 -7.60 -3.88 -5.34
N ILE A 461 -7.80 -2.56 -5.31
CA ILE A 461 -8.17 -1.84 -4.08
C ILE A 461 -9.47 -2.42 -3.49
N SER A 462 -10.52 -2.58 -4.31
CA SER A 462 -11.80 -3.14 -3.86
C SER A 462 -11.69 -4.59 -3.39
N ALA A 463 -10.86 -5.41 -4.06
CA ALA A 463 -10.59 -6.78 -3.62
C ALA A 463 -9.88 -6.81 -2.27
N LEU A 464 -8.85 -5.98 -2.09
CA LEU A 464 -8.15 -5.86 -0.82
C LEU A 464 -9.07 -5.35 0.29
N GLU A 465 -9.94 -4.37 0.02
CA GLU A 465 -10.96 -3.89 0.97
C GLU A 465 -11.96 -4.97 1.39
N GLY A 466 -12.21 -5.96 0.54
CA GLY A 466 -13.08 -7.10 0.82
C GLY A 466 -12.40 -8.26 1.55
N LEU A 467 -11.10 -8.15 1.86
CA LEU A 467 -10.38 -9.22 2.58
C LEU A 467 -10.72 -9.23 4.06
N HIS A 468 -11.23 -10.36 4.52
CA HIS A 468 -11.54 -10.63 5.92
C HIS A 468 -10.87 -11.93 6.35
N ASP A 469 -10.36 -11.95 7.58
CA ASP A 469 -9.72 -13.10 8.20
C ASP A 469 -8.71 -13.83 7.30
N PHE A 470 -7.94 -13.05 6.53
CA PHE A 470 -6.95 -13.57 5.60
C PHE A 470 -5.77 -14.19 6.34
N ASP A 471 -5.59 -15.49 6.13
CA ASP A 471 -4.50 -16.27 6.72
C ASP A 471 -3.24 -16.20 5.84
N THR A 472 -2.22 -15.50 6.32
CA THR A 472 -0.89 -15.46 5.68
C THR A 472 -0.05 -16.70 5.96
N GLY A 473 -0.45 -17.48 6.98
CA GLY A 473 0.31 -18.58 7.56
C GLY A 473 1.49 -18.16 8.44
N LEU A 474 1.75 -16.86 8.62
CA LEU A 474 2.92 -16.33 9.34
C LEU A 474 2.58 -15.23 10.36
N THR A 475 1.32 -14.79 10.39
CA THR A 475 0.81 -13.73 11.24
C THR A 475 -0.54 -14.14 11.82
N PRO A 476 -1.06 -13.43 12.84
CA PRO A 476 -2.50 -13.43 13.10
C PRO A 476 -3.31 -13.09 11.84
N LEU A 477 -4.59 -13.45 11.84
CA LEU A 477 -5.49 -13.24 10.70
C LEU A 477 -5.61 -11.75 10.35
N ILE A 478 -5.42 -11.44 9.08
CA ILE A 478 -5.38 -10.07 8.57
C ILE A 478 -6.76 -9.69 8.02
N SER A 479 -7.25 -8.50 8.35
CA SER A 479 -8.51 -8.00 7.80
C SER A 479 -8.39 -6.55 7.35
N PHE A 480 -8.98 -6.24 6.19
CA PHE A 480 -9.14 -4.90 5.68
C PHE A 480 -10.62 -4.55 5.56
N GLY A 481 -10.90 -3.32 5.14
CA GLY A 481 -12.25 -2.80 4.95
C GLY A 481 -12.22 -1.42 4.30
N PRO A 482 -13.37 -0.90 3.86
CA PRO A 482 -13.49 0.50 3.47
C PRO A 482 -13.02 1.40 4.64
N GLY A 483 -11.92 2.13 4.43
CA GLY A 483 -11.30 2.97 5.46
C GLY A 483 -10.40 2.24 6.47
N ARG A 484 -10.40 0.90 6.52
CA ARG A 484 -9.47 0.10 7.32
C ARG A 484 -8.28 -0.34 6.47
N ARG A 485 -7.14 0.32 6.67
CA ARG A 485 -5.90 0.13 5.90
C ARG A 485 -4.78 -0.58 6.65
N LEU A 486 -4.98 -0.80 7.94
CA LEU A 486 -4.14 -1.66 8.77
C LEU A 486 -4.80 -3.03 8.88
N GLY A 487 -4.08 -4.03 8.37
CA GLY A 487 -4.50 -5.42 8.38
C GLY A 487 -4.54 -6.00 9.80
N LEU A 488 -3.55 -5.60 10.60
CA LEU A 488 -3.37 -5.93 12.01
C LEU A 488 -3.33 -4.64 12.84
N SER A 489 -3.87 -4.66 14.06
CA SER A 489 -4.01 -3.46 14.91
C SER A 489 -3.63 -3.69 16.37
N GLY A 490 -2.63 -4.53 16.62
CA GLY A 490 -2.22 -4.94 17.96
C GLY A 490 -0.86 -5.63 17.97
N ALA A 491 -0.50 -6.24 19.09
CA ALA A 491 0.77 -6.94 19.23
C ALA A 491 0.71 -8.09 20.24
N HIS A 492 1.64 -9.03 20.11
CA HIS A 492 2.10 -9.89 21.19
C HIS A 492 3.09 -9.11 22.07
N ILE A 493 3.11 -9.40 23.36
CA ILE A 493 4.10 -8.82 24.28
C ILE A 493 5.09 -9.89 24.69
N VAL A 494 6.38 -9.61 24.46
CA VAL A 494 7.49 -10.50 24.76
C VAL A 494 8.43 -9.83 25.76
N THR A 495 8.88 -10.56 26.77
CA THR A 495 9.99 -10.13 27.64
C THR A 495 11.23 -10.97 27.40
N VAL A 496 12.39 -10.43 27.76
CA VAL A 496 13.69 -10.97 27.39
C VAL A 496 14.48 -11.28 28.65
N ASP A 497 15.03 -12.49 28.71
CA ASP A 497 16.00 -12.90 29.71
C ASP A 497 17.40 -12.81 29.09
N LEU A 498 18.10 -11.73 29.40
CA LEU A 498 19.31 -11.31 28.70
C LEU A 498 20.52 -12.24 28.93
N PRO A 499 20.79 -12.77 30.15
CA PRO A 499 21.86 -13.74 30.37
C PRO A 499 21.76 -15.00 29.50
N ASP A 500 20.54 -15.53 29.34
CA ASP A 500 20.28 -16.75 28.57
C ASP A 500 19.85 -16.47 27.13
N GLN A 501 19.70 -15.20 26.75
CA GLN A 501 19.15 -14.74 25.47
C GLN A 501 17.81 -15.39 25.11
N ARG A 502 16.94 -15.59 26.12
CA ARG A 502 15.65 -16.26 25.96
C ARG A 502 14.51 -15.27 25.89
N PHE A 503 13.59 -15.52 24.97
CA PHE A 503 12.38 -14.74 24.76
C PHE A 503 11.18 -15.45 25.38
N TYR A 504 10.37 -14.72 26.13
CA TYR A 504 9.16 -15.23 26.78
C TYR A 504 7.95 -14.44 26.32
N LEU A 505 6.98 -15.14 25.70
CA LEU A 505 5.68 -14.58 25.42
C LEU A 505 4.91 -14.37 26.73
N VAL A 506 4.67 -13.11 27.10
CA VAL A 506 3.99 -12.73 28.35
C VAL A 506 2.56 -12.22 28.14
N ALA A 507 2.21 -11.87 26.90
CA ALA A 507 0.83 -11.66 26.50
C ALA A 507 0.63 -12.11 25.03
N PRO A 508 -0.41 -12.90 24.72
CA PRO A 508 -0.74 -13.24 23.34
C PRO A 508 -1.21 -11.99 22.58
N TYR A 509 -1.42 -12.13 21.26
CA TYR A 509 -1.88 -11.03 20.41
C TYR A 509 -3.12 -10.38 21.00
N LYS A 510 -3.05 -9.08 21.25
CA LYS A 510 -4.20 -8.29 21.67
C LYS A 510 -4.42 -7.16 20.67
N PRO A 511 -5.54 -7.18 19.91
CA PRO A 511 -5.95 -6.04 19.11
C PRO A 511 -6.21 -4.81 19.99
N ILE A 512 -5.80 -3.65 19.52
CA ILE A 512 -6.18 -2.35 20.06
C ILE A 512 -7.46 -1.91 19.34
N ALA A 513 -8.41 -1.41 20.11
CA ALA A 513 -9.63 -0.84 19.56
C ALA A 513 -9.24 0.31 18.61
N ALA A 514 -9.85 0.35 17.43
CA ALA A 514 -9.73 1.50 16.55
C ALA A 514 -10.23 2.73 17.33
N THR A 515 -9.29 3.59 17.73
CA THR A 515 -9.66 4.91 18.26
C THR A 515 -10.05 5.75 17.05
N PRO A 516 -11.21 6.43 17.06
CA PRO A 516 -11.74 7.17 15.92
C PRO A 516 -10.77 8.19 15.33
#